data_AF-B5LGR4-F1
#
_entry.id   AF-B5LGR4-F1
#
_cell.length_a   1.000
_cell.length_b   1.000
_cell.length_c   1.000
_cell.angle_alpha   90.00
_cell.angle_beta   90.00
_cell.angle_gamma   90.00
#
_symmetry.space_group_name_H-M   'P 1'
#
loop_
_entity.id
_entity.type
_entity.pdbx_description
1 polymer ?
#
loop_
_entity_poly.entity_id
_entity_poly.type
_entity_poly.pdbx_seq_one_letter_code
_entity_poly.pdbx_strand_id
1 'polypeptide(L)'
;PCGSAGEKRFSKESGGECDDKKIEGNKGSNGGACAPYRRLSLCNKNFQNINNDDSTNAKNDLLLDVCYAAKFEGESLKTYREQYDSKYPGSVSTMCTMLARSFADIGDIVRGRDLYSGNSKEKEKRKQLDDKLKEIFKEIHEKLEQPAKVYYEDKDTDKNYYKLREDWWTANRHTVWKAITCDAPGDASYFRVTCSDGRSGAQANDKCRCPKTSGANAGKGSDVTNIVPTYFDYVPQFLRWFEEWAED
;
A
#
# COMPACT_ATOMS: atom_id res chain seq x y z
N PRO A 1 2.21 5.81 -13.34
CA PRO A 1 1.69 5.80 -11.93
C PRO A 1 2.06 7.04 -11.10
N CYS A 2 3.29 7.54 -11.21
CA CYS A 2 3.81 8.62 -10.37
C CYS A 2 3.50 10.06 -10.86
N GLY A 3 2.99 10.23 -12.08
CA GLY A 3 2.70 11.55 -12.67
C GLY A 3 3.94 12.23 -13.24
N SER A 4 3.97 13.56 -13.27
CA SER A 4 5.07 14.34 -13.83
C SER A 4 6.31 14.34 -12.94
N ALA A 5 7.49 14.36 -13.55
CA ALA A 5 8.77 14.51 -12.85
C ALA A 5 8.80 15.84 -12.05
N GLY A 6 9.26 15.79 -10.79
CA GLY A 6 9.49 16.98 -9.95
C GLY A 6 8.64 17.10 -8.69
N GLU A 7 7.72 16.18 -8.40
CA GLU A 7 7.01 16.17 -7.11
C GLU A 7 8.00 15.92 -5.96
N LYS A 8 8.03 16.85 -4.99
CA LYS A 8 8.86 16.72 -3.77
C LYS A 8 8.22 15.68 -2.86
N ARG A 9 8.93 14.58 -2.63
CA ARG A 9 8.48 13.48 -1.75
C ARG A 9 8.80 13.69 -0.26
N PHE A 10 9.61 14.70 0.06
CA PHE A 10 10.02 15.02 1.44
C PHE A 10 10.16 16.52 1.65
N SER A 11 9.80 17.04 2.82
CA SER A 11 9.91 18.46 3.17
C SER A 11 10.56 18.68 4.53
N LYS A 12 11.46 19.67 4.60
CA LYS A 12 12.08 20.13 5.86
C LYS A 12 11.22 21.18 6.56
N GLU A 13 10.21 21.70 5.86
CA GLU A 13 9.42 22.86 6.26
C GLU A 13 8.14 22.45 7.00
N SER A 14 7.61 21.25 6.74
CA SER A 14 6.54 20.65 7.54
C SER A 14 6.72 19.13 7.59
N GLY A 15 6.21 18.49 8.65
CA GLY A 15 6.25 17.02 8.81
C GLY A 15 5.16 16.27 8.04
N GLY A 16 4.23 16.99 7.38
CA GLY A 16 3.13 16.41 6.62
C GLY A 16 2.02 17.41 6.34
N GLU A 17 0.94 16.91 5.75
CA GLU A 17 -0.33 17.61 5.59
C GLU A 17 -1.26 17.23 6.75
N CYS A 18 -1.75 18.20 7.52
CA CYS A 18 -2.60 17.95 8.70
C CYS A 18 -3.96 18.66 8.62
N ASP A 19 -4.23 19.39 7.53
CA ASP A 19 -5.45 20.17 7.33
C ASP A 19 -6.70 19.28 7.43
N ASP A 20 -7.65 19.69 8.29
CA ASP A 20 -8.90 18.98 8.51
C ASP A 20 -9.78 18.91 7.26
N LYS A 21 -9.56 19.83 6.31
CA LYS A 21 -10.22 19.80 5.00
C LYS A 21 -9.63 18.74 4.08
N LYS A 22 -8.43 18.21 4.32
CA LYS A 22 -7.76 17.27 3.40
C LYS A 22 -7.66 15.86 3.95
N ILE A 23 -7.97 15.66 5.23
CA ILE A 23 -7.90 14.37 5.91
C ILE A 23 -9.26 14.01 6.50
N GLU A 24 -9.78 12.86 6.12
CA GLU A 24 -11.02 12.33 6.67
C GLU A 24 -10.86 12.02 8.16
N GLY A 25 -11.86 12.42 8.95
CA GLY A 25 -11.88 12.21 10.40
C GLY A 25 -11.20 13.31 11.23
N ASN A 26 -10.36 14.15 10.62
CA ASN A 26 -9.83 15.34 11.30
C ASN A 26 -10.97 16.36 11.52
N LYS A 27 -11.02 16.97 12.72
CA LYS A 27 -12.05 17.97 13.07
C LYS A 27 -11.45 19.10 13.91
N GLY A 28 -11.41 20.31 13.35
CA GLY A 28 -10.99 21.51 14.08
C GLY A 28 -9.52 21.47 14.51
N SER A 29 -9.18 22.21 15.57
CA SER A 29 -7.79 22.50 15.96
C SER A 29 -7.19 21.56 17.01
N ASN A 30 -7.92 20.57 17.51
CA ASN A 30 -7.53 19.80 18.72
C ASN A 30 -6.85 18.45 18.43
N GLY A 31 -6.18 18.34 17.28
CA GLY A 31 -5.42 17.15 16.88
C GLY A 31 -6.12 16.30 15.82
N GLY A 32 -5.31 15.61 15.02
CA GLY A 32 -5.75 14.81 13.88
C GLY A 32 -4.59 14.04 13.28
N ALA A 33 -4.86 13.24 12.25
CA ALA A 33 -3.83 12.58 11.48
C ALA A 33 -3.08 13.60 10.61
N CYS A 34 -1.79 13.36 10.38
CA CYS A 34 -0.97 14.12 9.44
C CYS A 34 -0.49 13.18 8.34
N ALA A 35 -0.91 13.39 7.10
CA ALA A 35 -0.48 12.60 5.96
C ALA A 35 0.99 12.94 5.63
N PRO A 36 1.91 11.96 5.65
CA PRO A 36 3.32 12.19 5.39
C PRO A 36 3.55 12.49 3.91
N TYR A 37 4.61 13.24 3.57
CA TYR A 37 4.90 13.65 2.18
C TYR A 37 5.04 12.47 1.21
N ARG A 38 5.56 11.33 1.71
CA ARG A 38 5.60 10.07 0.96
C ARG A 38 4.19 9.65 0.51
N ARG A 39 3.20 9.70 1.41
CA ARG A 39 1.80 9.40 1.08
C ARG A 39 1.24 10.41 0.09
N LEU A 40 1.51 11.70 0.26
CA LEU A 40 1.01 12.76 -0.63
C LEU A 40 1.46 12.57 -2.09
N SER A 41 2.64 11.98 -2.26
CA SER A 41 3.29 11.76 -3.56
C SER A 41 3.22 10.31 -4.05
N LEU A 42 2.39 9.46 -3.43
CA LEU A 42 2.26 8.03 -3.73
C LEU A 42 1.94 7.81 -5.22
N CYS A 43 2.60 6.84 -5.87
CA CYS A 43 2.42 6.53 -7.28
C CYS A 43 1.11 5.78 -7.60
N ASN A 44 -0.05 6.39 -7.40
CA ASN A 44 -1.37 5.77 -7.62
C ASN A 44 -2.19 6.41 -8.75
N LYS A 45 -1.60 7.28 -9.58
CA LYS A 45 -2.35 8.04 -10.62
C LYS A 45 -2.93 7.14 -11.72
N ASN A 46 -2.44 5.91 -11.90
CA ASN A 46 -3.07 4.93 -12.79
C ASN A 46 -4.42 4.43 -12.25
N PHE A 47 -4.69 4.55 -10.94
CA PHE A 47 -5.93 4.02 -10.35
C PHE A 47 -7.20 4.67 -10.92
N GLN A 48 -7.10 5.90 -11.41
CA GLN A 48 -8.22 6.58 -12.10
C GLN A 48 -8.63 5.83 -13.39
N ASN A 49 -7.69 5.11 -14.01
CA ASN A 49 -7.83 4.45 -15.29
C ASN A 49 -7.79 2.92 -15.17
N ILE A 50 -8.11 2.34 -13.99
CA ILE A 50 -8.14 0.88 -13.83
C ILE A 50 -9.09 0.28 -14.87
N ASN A 51 -8.66 -0.77 -15.55
CA ASN A 51 -9.51 -1.44 -16.53
C ASN A 51 -10.70 -2.11 -15.83
N ASN A 52 -11.91 -1.80 -16.27
CA ASN A 52 -13.16 -2.43 -15.86
C ASN A 52 -14.06 -2.77 -17.08
N ASP A 53 -13.48 -2.85 -18.27
CA ASP A 53 -14.25 -3.11 -19.50
C ASP A 53 -14.67 -4.59 -19.63
N ASP A 54 -13.84 -5.50 -19.11
CA ASP A 54 -14.09 -6.93 -19.13
C ASP A 54 -14.30 -7.48 -17.72
N SER A 55 -15.57 -7.54 -17.32
CA SER A 55 -15.96 -8.11 -16.03
C SER A 55 -15.36 -9.51 -15.83
N THR A 56 -15.12 -10.32 -16.88
CA THR A 56 -14.53 -11.68 -16.79
C THR A 56 -13.18 -11.70 -16.09
N ASN A 57 -12.40 -10.63 -16.22
CA ASN A 57 -11.04 -10.51 -15.69
C ASN A 57 -10.87 -9.49 -14.56
N ALA A 58 -11.96 -8.85 -14.09
CA ALA A 58 -11.95 -7.80 -13.06
C ALA A 58 -10.97 -8.02 -11.88
N LYS A 59 -10.92 -9.22 -11.28
CA LYS A 59 -10.01 -9.52 -10.16
C LYS A 59 -8.52 -9.50 -10.56
N ASN A 60 -8.20 -9.93 -11.78
CA ASN A 60 -6.84 -10.00 -12.31
C ASN A 60 -6.40 -8.61 -12.82
N ASP A 61 -7.31 -7.88 -13.46
CA ASP A 61 -7.06 -6.52 -13.94
C ASP A 61 -6.82 -5.57 -12.77
N LEU A 62 -7.62 -5.67 -11.70
CA LEU A 62 -7.37 -4.94 -10.46
C LEU A 62 -6.00 -5.28 -9.88
N LEU A 63 -5.64 -6.56 -9.83
CA LEU A 63 -4.34 -6.98 -9.31
C LEU A 63 -3.18 -6.43 -10.15
N LEU A 64 -3.33 -6.43 -11.47
CA LEU A 64 -2.35 -5.87 -12.41
C LEU A 64 -2.14 -4.38 -12.13
N ASP A 65 -3.21 -3.59 -12.04
CA ASP A 65 -3.12 -2.15 -11.80
C ASP A 65 -2.53 -1.80 -10.43
N VAL A 66 -2.90 -2.56 -9.39
CA VAL A 66 -2.34 -2.43 -8.05
C VAL A 66 -0.84 -2.78 -8.04
N CYS A 67 -0.43 -3.85 -8.73
CA CYS A 67 0.97 -4.21 -8.88
C CYS A 67 1.75 -3.18 -9.71
N TYR A 68 1.13 -2.60 -10.73
CA TYR A 68 1.73 -1.56 -11.56
C TYR A 68 2.00 -0.30 -10.73
N ALA A 69 1.04 0.15 -9.92
CA ALA A 69 1.25 1.24 -8.96
C ALA A 69 2.37 0.91 -7.96
N ALA A 70 2.32 -0.28 -7.37
CA ALA A 70 3.29 -0.76 -6.39
C ALA A 70 4.73 -0.79 -6.94
N LYS A 71 4.95 -1.33 -8.15
CA LYS A 71 6.26 -1.37 -8.81
C LYS A 71 6.87 0.03 -8.94
N PHE A 72 6.12 0.95 -9.54
CA PHE A 72 6.58 2.32 -9.76
C PHE A 72 6.74 3.11 -8.46
N GLU A 73 5.93 2.83 -7.44
CA GLU A 73 6.14 3.37 -6.09
C GLU A 73 7.47 2.90 -5.50
N GLY A 74 7.82 1.62 -5.64
CA GLY A 74 9.10 1.08 -5.20
C GLY A 74 10.30 1.71 -5.92
N GLU A 75 10.24 1.77 -7.26
CA GLU A 75 11.27 2.40 -8.11
C GLU A 75 11.50 3.87 -7.74
N SER A 76 10.41 4.62 -7.54
CA SER A 76 10.52 6.02 -7.15
C SER A 76 11.15 6.18 -5.77
N LEU A 77 10.71 5.45 -4.74
CA LEU A 77 11.30 5.54 -3.40
C LEU A 77 12.79 5.24 -3.38
N LYS A 78 13.28 4.32 -4.21
CA LYS A 78 14.71 4.06 -4.38
C LYS A 78 15.48 5.31 -4.78
N THR A 79 14.98 6.02 -5.79
CA THR A 79 15.64 7.24 -6.32
C THR A 79 15.56 8.39 -5.31
N TYR A 80 14.45 8.50 -4.59
CA TYR A 80 14.23 9.56 -3.62
C TYR A 80 14.95 9.33 -2.28
N ARG A 81 15.40 8.10 -1.99
CA ARG A 81 16.11 7.76 -0.76
C ARG A 81 17.41 8.53 -0.58
N GLU A 82 18.20 8.68 -1.64
CA GLU A 82 19.45 9.44 -1.57
C GLU A 82 19.21 10.90 -1.14
N GLN A 83 18.12 11.48 -1.64
CA GLN A 83 17.68 12.82 -1.24
C GLN A 83 17.21 12.86 0.22
N TYR A 84 16.51 11.82 0.67
CA TYR A 84 16.06 11.68 2.06
C TYR A 84 17.24 11.57 3.02
N ASP A 85 18.19 10.66 2.77
CA ASP A 85 19.37 10.47 3.63
C ASP A 85 20.23 11.73 3.71
N SER A 86 20.38 12.45 2.59
CA SER A 86 21.06 13.76 2.57
C SER A 86 20.30 14.82 3.37
N LYS A 87 18.97 14.72 3.43
CA LYS A 87 18.10 15.71 4.09
C LYS A 87 17.98 15.44 5.59
N TYR A 88 17.90 14.17 6.00
CA TYR A 88 17.78 13.69 7.39
C TYR A 88 18.98 12.81 7.74
N PRO A 89 20.18 13.40 7.90
CA PRO A 89 21.37 12.62 8.22
C PRO A 89 21.17 11.93 9.58
N GLY A 90 21.24 10.60 9.59
CA GLY A 90 21.02 9.78 10.78
C GLY A 90 19.59 9.25 10.96
N SER A 91 18.67 9.50 10.02
CA SER A 91 17.37 8.82 10.04
C SER A 91 17.55 7.29 9.98
N VAL A 92 16.84 6.59 10.86
CA VAL A 92 16.89 5.12 10.99
C VAL A 92 15.94 4.40 10.03
N SER A 93 15.09 5.15 9.32
CA SER A 93 14.17 4.60 8.34
C SER A 93 14.94 3.83 7.27
N THR A 94 14.78 2.52 7.20
CA THR A 94 15.39 1.67 6.15
C THR A 94 14.58 1.74 4.85
N MET A 95 15.19 1.37 3.72
CA MET A 95 14.48 1.27 2.43
C MET A 95 13.24 0.38 2.57
N CYS A 96 13.39 -0.73 3.28
CA CYS A 96 12.31 -1.68 3.53
C CYS A 96 11.19 -1.09 4.40
N THR A 97 11.50 -0.20 5.35
CA THR A 97 10.50 0.52 6.14
C THR A 97 9.66 1.44 5.26
N MET A 98 10.29 2.22 4.38
CA MET A 98 9.58 3.12 3.45
C MET A 98 8.68 2.34 2.49
N LEU A 99 9.18 1.22 1.95
CA LEU A 99 8.40 0.32 1.11
C LEU A 99 7.22 -0.29 1.89
N ALA A 100 7.40 -0.66 3.16
CA ALA A 100 6.33 -1.16 4.02
C ALA A 100 5.24 -0.12 4.29
N ARG A 101 5.61 1.15 4.48
CA ARG A 101 4.67 2.26 4.66
C ARG A 101 3.85 2.51 3.38
N SER A 102 4.51 2.59 2.21
CA SER A 102 3.80 2.73 0.92
C SER A 102 2.93 1.53 0.58
N PHE A 103 3.37 0.31 0.89
CA PHE A 103 2.58 -0.89 0.74
C PHE A 103 1.29 -0.85 1.57
N ALA A 104 1.36 -0.41 2.82
CA ALA A 104 0.21 -0.28 3.69
C ALA A 104 -0.78 0.79 3.21
N ASP A 105 -0.29 1.92 2.70
CA ASP A 105 -1.15 2.96 2.13
C ASP A 105 -1.83 2.53 0.83
N ILE A 106 -1.14 1.80 -0.05
CA ILE A 106 -1.77 1.18 -1.23
C ILE A 106 -2.89 0.23 -0.78
N GLY A 107 -2.62 -0.59 0.24
CA GLY A 107 -3.62 -1.49 0.82
C GLY A 107 -4.84 -0.74 1.38
N ASP A 108 -4.64 0.37 2.07
CA ASP A 108 -5.75 1.18 2.59
C ASP A 108 -6.56 1.86 1.49
N ILE A 109 -5.95 2.28 0.38
CA ILE A 109 -6.69 2.78 -0.79
C ILE A 109 -7.55 1.65 -1.38
N VAL A 110 -6.97 0.47 -1.61
CA VAL A 110 -7.69 -0.68 -2.17
C VAL A 110 -8.82 -1.15 -1.25
N ARG A 111 -8.68 -1.00 0.07
CA ARG A 111 -9.70 -1.38 1.06
C ARG A 111 -10.70 -0.27 1.40
N GLY A 112 -10.47 0.95 0.94
CA GLY A 112 -11.34 2.09 1.23
C GLY A 112 -11.17 2.63 2.65
N ARG A 113 -9.97 2.49 3.24
CA ARG A 113 -9.61 2.95 4.59
C ARG A 113 -8.67 4.15 4.61
N ASP A 114 -8.17 4.56 3.45
CA ASP A 114 -7.20 5.63 3.37
C ASP A 114 -7.85 7.00 3.67
N LEU A 115 -7.29 7.70 4.66
CA LEU A 115 -7.78 8.94 5.24
C LEU A 115 -7.47 10.17 4.38
N TYR A 116 -6.54 10.09 3.42
CA TYR A 116 -6.13 11.27 2.65
C TYR A 116 -7.11 11.52 1.48
N SER A 117 -7.84 12.62 1.59
CA SER A 117 -8.81 13.07 0.60
C SER A 117 -8.29 14.22 -0.28
N GLY A 118 -7.27 14.96 0.20
CA GLY A 118 -6.62 16.02 -0.54
C GLY A 118 -7.46 17.30 -0.71
N ASN A 119 -7.02 18.18 -1.59
CA ASN A 119 -7.75 19.41 -1.94
C ASN A 119 -9.04 19.11 -2.73
N SER A 120 -9.86 20.13 -3.01
CA SER A 120 -11.16 19.94 -3.70
C SER A 120 -11.08 19.15 -5.02
N LYS A 121 -10.01 19.30 -5.80
CA LYS A 121 -9.80 18.56 -7.05
C LYS A 121 -9.37 17.12 -6.79
N GLU A 122 -8.55 16.89 -5.77
CA GLU A 122 -8.14 15.55 -5.36
C GLU A 122 -9.30 14.76 -4.74
N LYS A 123 -10.19 15.43 -3.99
CA LYS A 123 -11.42 14.83 -3.46
C LYS A 123 -12.32 14.30 -4.55
N GLU A 124 -12.50 15.07 -5.63
CA GLU A 124 -13.31 14.63 -6.77
C GLU A 124 -12.70 13.37 -7.43
N LYS A 125 -11.38 13.37 -7.65
CA LYS A 125 -10.67 12.19 -8.16
C LYS A 125 -10.73 11.00 -7.20
N ARG A 126 -10.69 11.26 -5.89
CA ARG A 126 -10.81 10.22 -4.87
C ARG A 126 -12.19 9.59 -4.91
N LYS A 127 -13.25 10.39 -5.01
CA LYS A 127 -14.61 9.91 -5.18
C LYS A 127 -14.75 9.05 -6.43
N GLN A 128 -14.24 9.52 -7.57
CA GLN A 128 -14.23 8.75 -8.83
C GLN A 128 -13.52 7.40 -8.68
N LEU A 129 -12.39 7.37 -7.96
CA LEU A 129 -11.70 6.12 -7.66
C LEU A 129 -12.51 5.20 -6.75
N ASP A 130 -13.12 5.73 -5.69
CA ASP A 130 -13.91 4.94 -4.75
C ASP A 130 -15.16 4.34 -5.43
N ASP A 131 -15.81 5.11 -6.31
CA ASP A 131 -16.91 4.65 -7.18
C ASP A 131 -16.43 3.55 -8.14
N LYS A 132 -15.27 3.72 -8.78
CA LYS A 132 -14.70 2.72 -9.68
C LYS A 132 -14.32 1.42 -8.95
N LEU A 133 -13.70 1.51 -7.78
CA LEU A 133 -13.41 0.35 -6.95
C LEU A 133 -14.70 -0.36 -6.52
N LYS A 134 -15.76 0.39 -6.20
CA LYS A 134 -17.08 -0.18 -5.89
C LYS A 134 -17.64 -1.00 -7.06
N GLU A 135 -17.56 -0.47 -8.28
CA GLU A 135 -17.98 -1.19 -9.49
C GLU A 135 -17.16 -2.46 -9.72
N ILE A 136 -15.82 -2.36 -9.65
CA ILE A 136 -14.93 -3.52 -9.80
C ILE A 136 -15.24 -4.60 -8.76
N PHE A 137 -15.41 -4.24 -7.49
CA PHE A 137 -15.72 -5.22 -6.44
C PHE A 137 -17.12 -5.81 -6.56
N LYS A 138 -18.09 -5.06 -7.10
CA LYS A 138 -19.39 -5.60 -7.51
C LYS A 138 -19.23 -6.67 -8.59
N GLU A 139 -18.46 -6.41 -9.64
CA GLU A 139 -18.21 -7.40 -10.70
C GLU A 139 -17.49 -8.64 -10.18
N ILE A 140 -16.49 -8.45 -9.30
CA ILE A 140 -15.81 -9.56 -8.63
C ILE A 140 -16.82 -10.38 -7.83
N HIS A 141 -17.69 -9.75 -7.05
CA HIS A 141 -18.74 -10.40 -6.24
C HIS A 141 -19.72 -11.19 -7.11
N GLU A 142 -20.21 -10.60 -8.20
CA GLU A 142 -21.17 -11.22 -9.11
C GLU A 142 -20.65 -12.54 -9.70
N LYS A 143 -19.32 -12.67 -9.79
CA LYS A 143 -18.61 -13.79 -10.43
C LYS A 143 -18.06 -14.79 -9.42
N LEU A 144 -18.33 -14.61 -8.14
CA LEU A 144 -18.10 -15.63 -7.12
C LEU A 144 -19.08 -16.78 -7.28
N GLU A 145 -18.60 -17.99 -7.10
CA GLU A 145 -19.45 -19.18 -7.00
C GLU A 145 -20.08 -19.29 -5.60
N GLN A 146 -21.15 -20.07 -5.48
CA GLN A 146 -21.70 -20.41 -4.17
C GLN A 146 -20.76 -21.41 -3.45
N PRO A 147 -20.57 -21.30 -2.13
CA PRO A 147 -21.27 -20.42 -1.18
C PRO A 147 -20.61 -19.04 -0.96
N ALA A 148 -19.49 -18.75 -1.64
CA ALA A 148 -18.73 -17.51 -1.41
C ALA A 148 -19.55 -16.26 -1.75
N LYS A 149 -20.36 -16.30 -2.82
CA LYS A 149 -21.22 -15.17 -3.22
C LYS A 149 -22.18 -14.73 -2.10
N VAL A 150 -22.79 -15.67 -1.37
CA VAL A 150 -23.63 -15.37 -0.20
C VAL A 150 -22.82 -14.86 0.99
N TYR A 151 -21.63 -15.43 1.23
CA TYR A 151 -20.77 -15.01 2.34
C TYR A 151 -20.26 -13.55 2.22
N TYR A 152 -20.10 -13.08 0.98
CA TYR A 152 -19.66 -11.72 0.64
C TYR A 152 -20.80 -10.80 0.17
N GLU A 153 -22.05 -11.21 0.32
CA GLU A 153 -23.20 -10.37 -0.01
C GLU A 153 -23.16 -9.04 0.76
N ASP A 154 -23.15 -7.93 0.04
CA ASP A 154 -23.10 -6.59 0.61
C ASP A 154 -24.52 -6.12 0.97
N LYS A 155 -24.98 -6.51 2.17
CA LYS A 155 -26.31 -6.17 2.67
C LYS A 155 -26.45 -4.69 3.05
N ASP A 156 -25.34 -3.96 3.13
CA ASP A 156 -25.28 -2.57 3.49
C ASP A 156 -24.47 -1.84 2.42
N THR A 157 -25.15 -1.21 1.47
CA THR A 157 -24.53 -0.55 0.31
C THR A 157 -23.52 0.54 0.68
N ASP A 158 -23.58 1.05 1.92
CA ASP A 158 -22.65 2.04 2.46
C ASP A 158 -21.31 1.39 2.87
N LYS A 159 -21.30 0.08 3.12
CA LYS A 159 -20.09 -0.69 3.44
C LYS A 159 -19.28 -1.11 2.22
N ASN A 160 -19.76 -0.86 1.00
CA ASN A 160 -19.00 -0.96 -0.25
C ASN A 160 -18.09 -2.20 -0.33
N TYR A 161 -18.69 -3.38 -0.18
CA TYR A 161 -18.01 -4.68 -0.23
C TYR A 161 -16.81 -4.83 0.72
N TYR A 162 -16.75 -4.09 1.85
CA TYR A 162 -15.54 -4.01 2.70
C TYR A 162 -14.92 -5.38 3.00
N LYS A 163 -15.73 -6.37 3.35
CA LYS A 163 -15.29 -7.73 3.68
C LYS A 163 -14.60 -8.42 2.50
N LEU A 164 -15.14 -8.27 1.30
CA LEU A 164 -14.52 -8.78 0.07
C LEU A 164 -13.23 -8.03 -0.26
N ARG A 165 -13.18 -6.70 -0.01
CA ARG A 165 -11.97 -5.89 -0.22
C ARG A 165 -10.83 -6.28 0.75
N GLU A 166 -11.14 -6.52 2.02
CA GLU A 166 -10.19 -7.02 3.03
C GLU A 166 -9.60 -8.37 2.65
N ASP A 167 -10.46 -9.31 2.28
CA ASP A 167 -10.04 -10.67 1.93
C ASP A 167 -9.30 -10.69 0.59
N TRP A 168 -9.71 -9.86 -0.37
CA TRP A 168 -8.98 -9.68 -1.62
C TRP A 168 -7.57 -9.13 -1.37
N TRP A 169 -7.42 -8.11 -0.52
CA TRP A 169 -6.09 -7.61 -0.15
C TRP A 169 -5.28 -8.73 0.51
N THR A 170 -5.83 -9.40 1.52
CA THR A 170 -5.14 -10.49 2.23
C THR A 170 -4.70 -11.61 1.29
N ALA A 171 -5.52 -11.98 0.31
CA ALA A 171 -5.20 -13.00 -0.69
C ALA A 171 -4.06 -12.56 -1.64
N ASN A 172 -3.97 -11.28 -1.97
CA ASN A 172 -3.08 -10.78 -3.04
C ASN A 172 -1.87 -9.96 -2.55
N ARG A 173 -1.84 -9.56 -1.28
CA ARG A 173 -0.83 -8.67 -0.68
C ARG A 173 0.60 -9.15 -0.90
N HIS A 174 0.81 -10.47 -0.99
CA HIS A 174 2.12 -11.05 -1.27
C HIS A 174 2.64 -10.74 -2.68
N THR A 175 1.76 -10.74 -3.69
CA THR A 175 2.09 -10.37 -5.07
C THR A 175 2.37 -8.87 -5.16
N VAL A 176 1.57 -8.05 -4.46
CA VAL A 176 1.78 -6.60 -4.38
C VAL A 176 3.10 -6.28 -3.68
N TRP A 177 3.45 -7.01 -2.61
CA TRP A 177 4.74 -6.88 -1.94
C TRP A 177 5.90 -7.22 -2.88
N LYS A 178 5.75 -8.29 -3.67
CA LYS A 178 6.74 -8.65 -4.71
C LYS A 178 6.87 -7.56 -5.77
N ALA A 179 5.79 -6.88 -6.15
CA ALA A 179 5.87 -5.76 -7.09
C ALA A 179 6.61 -4.55 -6.49
N ILE A 180 6.25 -4.08 -5.29
CA ILE A 180 6.88 -2.90 -4.67
C ILE A 180 8.35 -3.08 -4.33
N THR A 181 8.77 -4.32 -4.04
CA THR A 181 10.17 -4.64 -3.72
C THR A 181 11.00 -5.10 -4.94
N CYS A 182 10.45 -5.05 -6.16
CA CYS A 182 11.10 -5.58 -7.36
C CYS A 182 12.53 -5.03 -7.56
N ASP A 183 12.67 -3.71 -7.40
CA ASP A 183 13.92 -2.96 -7.65
C ASP A 183 14.65 -2.54 -6.37
N ALA A 184 14.21 -3.04 -5.22
CA ALA A 184 14.91 -2.83 -3.95
C ALA A 184 16.37 -3.34 -4.05
N PRO A 185 17.33 -2.69 -3.37
CA PRO A 185 18.71 -3.17 -3.30
C PRO A 185 18.78 -4.61 -2.78
N GLY A 186 19.72 -5.41 -3.32
CA GLY A 186 19.85 -6.82 -2.97
C GLY A 186 20.14 -7.07 -1.49
N ASP A 187 20.84 -6.14 -0.84
CA ASP A 187 21.22 -6.16 0.58
C ASP A 187 20.25 -5.37 1.48
N ALA A 188 19.15 -4.84 0.92
CA ALA A 188 18.16 -4.10 1.70
C ALA A 188 17.45 -5.05 2.67
N SER A 189 17.53 -4.71 3.98
CA SER A 189 16.96 -5.51 5.05
C SER A 189 15.82 -4.82 5.78
N TYR A 190 14.77 -5.59 6.11
CA TYR A 190 13.74 -5.14 7.05
C TYR A 190 14.25 -5.34 8.47
N PHE A 191 14.16 -4.28 9.30
CA PHE A 191 14.80 -4.24 10.62
C PHE A 191 14.28 -5.31 11.59
N ARG A 192 13.01 -5.69 11.48
CA ARG A 192 12.39 -6.70 12.34
C ARG A 192 12.80 -8.11 11.91
N VAL A 193 13.00 -8.97 12.91
CA VAL A 193 13.23 -10.41 12.72
C VAL A 193 11.90 -11.07 12.41
N THR A 194 11.51 -11.10 11.13
CA THR A 194 10.19 -11.58 10.67
C THR A 194 10.24 -12.78 9.74
N CYS A 195 11.44 -13.26 9.42
CA CYS A 195 11.67 -14.47 8.65
C CYS A 195 12.11 -15.61 9.58
N SER A 196 12.06 -16.83 9.07
CA SER A 196 12.71 -17.98 9.69
C SER A 196 13.70 -18.59 8.71
N ASP A 197 14.94 -18.80 9.15
CA ASP A 197 15.99 -19.44 8.35
C ASP A 197 16.06 -20.98 8.55
N GLY A 198 15.04 -21.55 9.19
CA GLY A 198 14.99 -22.97 9.56
C GLY A 198 15.77 -23.32 10.84
N ARG A 199 16.49 -22.36 11.44
CA ARG A 199 17.25 -22.54 12.69
C ARG A 199 16.87 -21.51 13.76
N SER A 200 16.55 -20.29 13.36
CA SER A 200 16.20 -19.17 14.24
C SER A 200 15.37 -18.11 13.49
N GLY A 201 15.01 -17.03 14.18
CA GLY A 201 14.45 -15.86 13.52
C GLY A 201 15.51 -15.14 12.70
N ALA A 202 15.16 -14.71 11.48
CA ALA A 202 16.03 -13.96 10.58
C ALA A 202 15.36 -12.67 10.07
N GLN A 203 16.18 -11.72 9.62
CA GLN A 203 15.71 -10.52 8.92
C GLN A 203 15.42 -10.83 7.44
N ALA A 204 14.53 -10.03 6.84
CA ALA A 204 14.25 -10.08 5.41
C ALA A 204 15.31 -9.29 4.64
N ASN A 205 16.44 -9.92 4.33
CA ASN A 205 17.68 -9.28 3.87
C ASN A 205 17.99 -9.41 2.37
N ASP A 206 17.10 -10.04 1.59
CA ASP A 206 17.19 -10.08 0.12
C ASP A 206 16.04 -9.25 -0.47
N LYS A 207 16.33 -8.01 -0.90
CA LYS A 207 15.32 -7.08 -1.44
C LYS A 207 14.11 -6.90 -0.52
N CYS A 208 14.31 -6.79 0.79
CA CYS A 208 13.23 -6.72 1.77
C CYS A 208 12.29 -7.95 1.73
N ARG A 209 12.79 -9.13 1.40
CA ARG A 209 12.02 -10.39 1.39
C ARG A 209 12.72 -11.45 2.22
N CYS A 210 11.92 -12.40 2.70
CA CYS A 210 12.46 -13.56 3.39
C CYS A 210 13.15 -14.51 2.39
N PRO A 211 14.32 -15.05 2.74
CA PRO A 211 14.95 -16.08 1.94
C PRO A 211 14.10 -17.35 1.95
N LYS A 212 14.16 -18.12 0.85
CA LYS A 212 13.47 -19.40 0.75
C LYS A 212 14.07 -20.39 1.74
N THR A 213 13.30 -20.79 2.75
CA THR A 213 13.69 -21.86 3.67
C THR A 213 12.89 -23.11 3.41
N SER A 214 13.58 -24.25 3.48
CA SER A 214 13.02 -25.58 3.29
C SER A 214 11.93 -25.83 4.34
N GLY A 215 10.66 -25.64 3.97
CA GLY A 215 9.50 -25.82 4.83
C GLY A 215 8.50 -24.66 4.85
N ALA A 216 8.86 -23.48 4.36
CA ALA A 216 7.91 -22.38 4.20
C ALA A 216 6.96 -22.68 3.03
N ASN A 217 5.66 -22.78 3.31
CA ASN A 217 4.60 -22.89 2.30
C ASN A 217 4.47 -21.58 1.52
N ALA A 218 5.50 -21.20 0.76
CA ALA A 218 5.34 -20.24 -0.32
C ALA A 218 4.68 -20.96 -1.49
N GLY A 219 3.64 -20.37 -2.07
CA GLY A 219 2.93 -20.90 -3.23
C GLY A 219 3.91 -21.44 -4.28
N LYS A 220 3.65 -22.65 -4.78
CA LYS A 220 4.48 -23.34 -5.77
C LYS A 220 4.72 -22.40 -6.97
N GLY A 221 5.97 -21.99 -7.20
CA GLY A 221 6.36 -21.32 -8.47
C GLY A 221 7.30 -20.12 -8.42
N SER A 222 8.02 -19.84 -7.33
CA SER A 222 8.96 -18.70 -7.27
C SER A 222 10.15 -19.02 -6.35
N ASP A 223 11.37 -18.68 -6.78
CA ASP A 223 12.63 -18.91 -6.03
C ASP A 223 12.76 -18.07 -4.76
N VAL A 224 11.83 -17.14 -4.53
CA VAL A 224 11.70 -16.35 -3.30
C VAL A 224 10.40 -16.71 -2.60
N THR A 225 10.43 -16.97 -1.28
CA THR A 225 9.21 -17.12 -0.50
C THR A 225 8.40 -15.84 -0.56
N ASN A 226 7.15 -15.92 -1.02
CA ASN A 226 6.18 -14.82 -1.09
C ASN A 226 5.71 -14.37 0.32
N ILE A 227 6.58 -14.43 1.33
CA ILE A 227 6.28 -13.96 2.68
C ILE A 227 6.46 -12.44 2.68
N VAL A 228 5.41 -11.73 3.07
CA VAL A 228 5.48 -10.29 3.35
C VAL A 228 6.04 -10.12 4.76
N PRO A 229 7.23 -9.54 4.96
CA PRO A 229 7.89 -9.46 6.26
C PRO A 229 7.33 -8.36 7.16
N THR A 230 6.30 -7.65 6.72
CA THR A 230 5.64 -6.56 7.45
C THR A 230 4.16 -6.86 7.66
N TYR A 231 3.61 -6.29 8.75
CA TYR A 231 2.19 -6.26 9.06
C TYR A 231 1.67 -4.81 9.16
N PHE A 232 2.41 -3.84 8.62
CA PHE A 232 2.01 -2.43 8.64
C PHE A 232 0.63 -2.23 8.01
N ASP A 233 0.27 -2.98 6.98
CA ASP A 233 -1.05 -2.95 6.36
C ASP A 233 -2.19 -3.43 7.28
N TYR A 234 -1.89 -4.00 8.44
CA TYR A 234 -2.87 -4.33 9.49
C TYR A 234 -2.83 -3.36 10.69
N VAL A 235 -1.95 -2.35 10.67
CA VAL A 235 -1.92 -1.28 11.68
C VAL A 235 -2.80 -0.12 11.21
N PRO A 236 -3.64 0.50 12.06
CA PRO A 236 -4.43 1.68 11.67
C PRO A 236 -3.58 2.82 11.06
N GLN A 237 -4.06 3.43 9.97
CA GLN A 237 -3.29 4.41 9.20
C GLN A 237 -2.77 5.58 10.03
N PHE A 238 -3.59 6.12 10.93
CA PHE A 238 -3.20 7.17 11.86
C PHE A 238 -1.90 6.83 12.63
N LEU A 239 -1.81 5.61 13.18
CA LEU A 239 -0.63 5.20 13.96
C LEU A 239 0.61 5.06 13.09
N ARG A 240 0.46 4.63 11.84
CA ARG A 240 1.59 4.52 10.89
C ARG A 240 2.10 5.88 10.47
N TRP A 241 1.20 6.81 10.18
CA TRP A 241 1.56 8.17 9.85
C TRP A 241 2.18 8.92 11.03
N PHE A 242 1.68 8.67 12.25
CA PHE A 242 2.28 9.25 13.45
C PHE A 242 3.68 8.70 13.72
N GLU A 243 3.90 7.40 13.50
CA GLU A 243 5.23 6.79 13.59
C GLU A 243 6.19 7.33 12.52
N GLU A 244 5.74 7.49 11.27
CA GLU A 244 6.52 8.10 10.20
C GLU A 244 6.89 9.56 10.51
N TRP A 245 5.94 10.33 11.04
CA TRP A 245 6.17 11.71 11.49
C TRP A 245 7.21 11.81 12.61
N ALA A 246 7.26 10.83 13.52
CA ALA A 246 8.22 10.84 14.61
C ALA A 246 9.65 10.48 14.16
N GLU A 247 9.81 9.86 12.99
CA GLU A 247 11.11 9.51 12.41
C GLU A 247 11.68 10.57 11.44
N ASP A 248 10.83 11.47 10.93
CA ASP A 248 11.17 12.56 9.99
C ASP A 248 11.44 13.90 10.71
#